data_AF-A0A968Y917-F1
#
_entry.id   AF-A0A968Y917-F1
#
_cell.length_a   1.000
_cell.length_b   1.000
_cell.length_c   1.000
_cell.angle_alpha   90.00
_cell.angle_beta   90.00
_cell.angle_gamma   90.00
#
_symmetry.space_group_name_H-M   'P 1'
#
loop_
_entity.id
_entity.type
_entity.pdbx_description
1 polymer ?
#
loop_
_entity_poly.entity_id
_entity_poly.type
_entity_poly.pdbx_seq_one_letter_code
_entity_poly.pdbx_strand_id
1 'polypeptide(L)'
;MTPKNTRPQIYPAFQQVFFSVICFTLLSGGVSLFLGTKDSLSPQQVRIFETCNTTWNMGVGAIFGLLGSKADELFQADDGGDNNE
;
A
#
# COMPACT_ATOMS: atom_id res chain seq x y z
N MET A 1 6.77 -15.54 -38.13
CA MET A 1 6.17 -14.45 -37.35
C MET A 1 5.53 -15.06 -36.11
N THR A 2 6.16 -14.86 -34.96
CA THR A 2 5.67 -15.42 -33.69
C THR A 2 5.11 -14.27 -32.87
N PRO A 3 3.83 -14.30 -32.45
CA PRO A 3 3.27 -13.20 -31.68
C PRO A 3 3.96 -13.12 -30.31
N LYS A 4 4.59 -11.98 -30.01
CA LYS A 4 5.06 -11.64 -28.67
C LYS A 4 3.83 -11.47 -27.77
N ASN A 5 3.47 -12.52 -27.04
CA ASN A 5 2.49 -12.45 -25.97
C ASN A 5 3.14 -11.78 -24.75
N THR A 6 3.18 -10.44 -24.76
CA THR A 6 3.63 -9.63 -23.64
C THR A 6 2.52 -9.62 -22.58
N ARG A 7 2.46 -10.67 -21.75
CA ARG A 7 1.70 -10.58 -20.50
C ARG A 7 2.45 -9.60 -19.58
N PRO A 8 1.78 -8.61 -18.99
CA PRO A 8 2.44 -7.74 -18.02
C PRO A 8 2.97 -8.60 -16.88
N GLN A 9 4.30 -8.66 -16.76
CA GLN A 9 5.00 -9.23 -15.62
C GLN A 9 4.75 -8.29 -14.44
N ILE A 10 3.62 -8.50 -13.75
CA ILE A 10 3.43 -7.92 -12.42
C ILE A 10 4.58 -8.48 -11.58
N TYR A 11 5.56 -7.63 -11.26
CA TYR A 11 6.75 -8.04 -10.51
C TYR A 11 6.27 -8.70 -9.20
N PRO A 12 6.43 -10.03 -9.03
CA PRO A 12 5.83 -10.76 -7.91
C PRO A 12 6.30 -10.20 -6.56
N ALA A 13 7.51 -9.66 -6.52
CA ALA A 13 8.06 -8.97 -5.37
C ALA A 13 7.31 -7.68 -4.99
N PHE A 14 6.92 -6.85 -5.97
CA PHE A 14 6.19 -5.60 -5.69
C PHE A 14 4.80 -5.91 -5.13
N GLN A 15 4.09 -6.86 -5.74
CA GLN A 15 2.78 -7.28 -5.26
C GLN A 15 2.85 -7.87 -3.84
N GLN A 16 3.89 -8.66 -3.55
CA GLN A 16 4.09 -9.24 -2.22
C GLN A 16 4.41 -8.19 -1.16
N VAL A 17 5.26 -7.20 -1.48
CA VAL A 17 5.59 -6.10 -0.56
C VAL A 17 4.38 -5.18 -0.37
N PHE A 18 3.65 -4.86 -1.43
CA PHE A 18 2.44 -4.05 -1.35
C PHE A 18 1.38 -4.74 -0.48
N PHE A 19 1.19 -6.05 -0.65
CA PHE A 19 0.26 -6.81 0.17
C PHE A 19 0.70 -6.90 1.63
N SER A 20 1.99 -7.05 1.91
CA SER A 20 2.49 -7.05 3.30
C SER A 20 2.28 -5.69 3.96
N VAL A 21 2.55 -4.59 3.26
CA VAL A 21 2.30 -3.22 3.74
C VAL A 21 0.81 -3.02 4.03
N ILE A 22 -0.10 -3.48 3.16
CA ILE A 22 -1.55 -3.45 3.43
C ILE A 22 -1.90 -4.24 4.69
N CYS A 23 -1.42 -5.49 4.81
CA CYS A 23 -1.71 -6.32 5.97
C CYS A 23 -1.23 -5.68 7.28
N PHE A 24 0.02 -5.20 7.31
CA PHE A 24 0.57 -4.54 8.49
C PHE A 24 -0.18 -3.26 8.84
N THR A 25 -0.58 -2.48 7.83
CA THR A 25 -1.36 -1.26 8.02
C THR A 25 -2.73 -1.61 8.63
N LEU A 26 -3.49 -2.52 8.02
CA LEU A 26 -4.80 -2.94 8.52
C LEU A 26 -4.75 -3.56 9.92
N LEU A 27 -3.75 -4.40 10.21
CA LEU A 27 -3.53 -4.95 11.55
C LEU A 27 -3.27 -3.85 12.57
N SER A 28 -2.43 -2.87 12.22
CA SER A 28 -2.11 -1.74 13.10
C SER A 28 -3.31 -0.83 13.37
N GLY A 29 -4.09 -0.53 12.33
CA GLY A 29 -5.36 0.19 12.45
C GLY A 29 -6.39 -0.58 13.29
N GLY A 30 -6.52 -1.88 13.08
CA GLY A 30 -7.42 -2.75 13.83
C GLY A 30 -7.07 -2.84 15.32
N VAL A 31 -5.78 -2.96 15.66
CA VAL A 31 -5.31 -2.92 17.04
C VAL A 31 -5.60 -1.56 17.68
N SER A 32 -5.41 -0.47 16.94
CA SER A 32 -5.74 0.88 17.42
C SER A 32 -7.23 1.02 17.69
N LEU A 33 -8.07 0.59 16.75
CA LEU A 33 -9.53 0.66 16.87
C LEU A 33 -10.03 -0.19 18.04
N PHE A 34 -9.47 -1.40 18.21
CA PHE A 34 -9.78 -2.28 19.34
C PHE A 34 -9.38 -1.67 20.69
N LEU A 35 -8.19 -1.07 20.78
CA LEU A 35 -7.75 -0.39 22.00
C LEU A 35 -8.58 0.87 22.27
N GLY A 36 -8.99 1.61 21.23
CA GLY A 36 -9.86 2.78 21.34
C GLY A 36 -11.26 2.49 21.85
N THR A 37 -11.73 1.24 21.77
CA THR A 37 -13.02 0.82 22.35
C THR A 37 -12.96 0.52 23.86
N LYS A 38 -11.78 0.62 24.51
CA LYS A 38 -11.65 0.39 25.96
C LYS A 38 -11.77 1.69 26.75
N ASP A 39 -12.62 1.70 27.77
CA ASP A 39 -12.85 2.85 28.67
C ASP A 39 -11.63 3.29 29.48
N SER A 40 -10.65 2.40 29.70
CA SER A 40 -9.36 2.78 30.29
C SER A 40 -8.24 1.91 29.71
N LEU A 41 -7.18 2.58 29.24
CA LEU A 41 -5.99 1.94 28.69
C LEU A 41 -4.86 2.09 29.70
N SER A 42 -4.15 0.99 29.97
CA SER A 42 -2.93 1.07 30.77
C SER A 42 -1.88 1.95 30.07
N PRO A 43 -0.92 2.55 30.79
CA PRO A 43 0.13 3.37 30.17
C PRO A 43 0.94 2.63 29.11
N GLN A 44 1.08 1.30 29.22
CA GLN A 44 1.72 0.48 28.17
C GLN A 44 0.84 0.37 26.93
N GLN A 45 -0.48 0.24 27.10
CA GLN A 45 -1.43 0.13 25.99
C GLN A 45 -1.57 1.45 25.23
N VAL A 46 -1.49 2.59 25.91
CA VAL A 46 -1.48 3.93 25.26
C VAL A 46 -0.29 4.06 24.32
N ARG A 47 0.90 3.61 24.75
CA ARG A 47 2.10 3.67 23.90
C ARG A 47 2.00 2.78 22.65
N ILE A 48 1.39 1.60 22.81
CA ILE A 48 1.11 0.69 21.68
C ILE A 48 0.09 1.32 20.74
N PHE A 49 -0.96 1.94 21.30
CA PHE A 49 -2.00 2.63 20.53
C PHE A 49 -1.41 3.79 19.70
N GLU A 50 -0.58 4.65 20.28
CA GLU A 50 0.08 5.75 19.56
C GLU A 50 1.00 5.26 18.44
N THR A 51 1.78 4.21 18.72
CA THR A 51 2.67 3.60 17.73
C THR A 51 1.87 3.00 16.58
N CYS A 52 0.78 2.30 16.89
CA CYS A 52 -0.08 1.69 15.88
C CYS A 52 -0.85 2.74 15.09
N ASN A 53 -1.34 3.80 15.73
CA ASN A 53 -2.04 4.88 15.05
C ASN A 53 -1.12 5.67 14.12
N THR A 54 0.14 5.89 14.52
CA THR A 54 1.15 6.51 13.66
C THR A 54 1.48 5.61 12.46
N THR A 55 1.68 4.31 12.71
CA THR A 55 1.94 3.32 11.65
C THR A 55 0.76 3.20 10.68
N TRP A 56 -0.47 3.28 11.17
CA TRP A 56 -1.69 3.33 10.36
C TRP A 56 -1.67 4.55 9.42
N ASN A 57 -1.47 5.75 9.96
CA ASN A 57 -1.45 6.98 9.14
C ASN A 57 -0.32 6.96 8.10
N MET A 58 0.88 6.51 8.49
CA MET A 58 2.02 6.39 7.58
C MET A 58 1.78 5.31 6.52
N GLY A 59 1.22 4.16 6.90
CA GLY A 59 0.93 3.04 6.02
C GLY A 59 -0.14 3.39 4.97
N VAL A 60 -1.20 4.08 5.37
CA VAL A 60 -2.23 4.60 4.44
C VAL A 60 -1.58 5.53 3.41
N GLY A 61 -0.75 6.49 3.84
CA GLY A 61 -0.03 7.37 2.93
C GLY A 61 0.89 6.62 1.97
N ALA A 62 1.61 5.61 2.45
CA ALA A 62 2.46 4.77 1.62
C ALA A 62 1.66 3.97 0.59
N ILE A 63 0.52 3.38 0.96
CA ILE A 63 -0.35 2.64 0.03
C ILE A 63 -0.87 3.57 -1.07
N PHE A 64 -1.35 4.76 -0.73
CA PHE A 64 -1.82 5.73 -1.72
C PHE A 64 -0.68 6.27 -2.61
N GLY A 65 0.52 6.48 -2.06
CA GLY A 65 1.69 6.88 -2.85
C GLY A 65 2.15 5.79 -3.83
N LEU A 66 2.14 4.53 -3.39
CA LEU A 66 2.45 3.38 -4.25
C LEU A 66 1.39 3.15 -5.33
N LEU A 67 0.10 3.35 -5.03
CA LEU A 67 -0.98 3.32 -6.03
C LEU A 67 -0.88 4.48 -7.03
N GLY A 68 -0.61 5.70 -6.54
CA GLY A 68 -0.48 6.90 -7.38
C GLY A 68 0.70 6.81 -8.35
N SER A 69 1.86 6.35 -7.89
CA SER A 69 3.04 6.14 -8.74
C SER A 69 2.82 5.06 -9.81
N LYS A 70 2.06 4.00 -9.50
CA LYS A 70 1.69 2.96 -10.47
C LYS A 70 0.65 3.44 -11.48
N ALA A 71 -0.29 4.29 -11.06
CA ALA A 71 -1.23 4.93 -11.96
C ALA A 71 -0.50 5.86 -12.94
N ASP A 72 0.43 6.69 -12.44
CA ASP A 72 1.25 7.58 -13.26
C ASP A 72 2.14 6.82 -14.27
N GLU A 73 2.76 5.71 -13.85
CA GLU A 73 3.45 4.78 -14.77
C GLU A 73 2.51 4.22 -15.85
N LEU A 74 1.25 3.93 -15.52
CA LEU A 74 0.27 3.41 -16.47
C LEU A 74 -0.17 4.49 -17.48
N PHE A 75 -0.35 5.73 -17.04
CA PHE A 75 -0.69 6.86 -17.91
C PHE A 75 0.49 7.26 -18.81
N GLN A 76 1.73 7.24 -18.31
CA GLN A 76 2.93 7.45 -19.16
C GLN A 76 3.14 6.33 -20.18
N ALA A 77 2.73 5.09 -19.88
CA ALA A 77 2.83 3.97 -20.84
C ALA A 77 1.81 4.05 -21.98
N ASP A 78 0.68 4.74 -21.79
CA ASP A 78 -0.36 4.95 -22.82
C ASP A 78 -0.01 6.11 -23.78
N ASP A 79 0.68 7.13 -23.29
CA ASP A 79 1.10 8.32 -24.07
C ASP A 79 2.34 8.08 -24.96
N GLY A 80 2.96 6.89 -24.91
CA GLY A 80 4.16 6.52 -25.68
C GLY A 80 3.90 5.78 -27.00
N GLY A 81 2.64 5.71 -27.43
CA GLY A 81 2.16 4.80 -28.47
C GLY A 81 1.74 5.44 -29.79
N ASP A 82 2.28 6.59 -30.21
CA ASP A 82 2.15 7.03 -31.60
C ASP A 82 3.27 7.99 -31.99
N ASN A 83 4.28 7.48 -32.71
CA ASN A 83 5.14 8.26 -33.61
C ASN A 83 5.63 7.28 -34.68
N ASN A 84 4.76 7.06 -35.68
CA ASN A 84 5.20 6.68 -37.01
C ASN A 84 6.05 7.82 -37.58
N GLU A 85 7.32 7.55 -37.89
CA GLU A 85 7.94 7.97 -39.17
C GLU A 85 9.11 7.04 -39.53
#